data_AF-A0A7C5CFX0-F1
#
_entry.id   AF-A0A7C5CFX0-F1
#
_cell.length_a   1.000
_cell.length_b   1.000
_cell.length_c   1.000
_cell.angle_alpha   90.00
_cell.angle_beta   90.00
_cell.angle_gamma   90.00
#
_symmetry.space_group_name_H-M   'P 1'
#
loop_
_entity.id
_entity.type
_entity.pdbx_description
1 polymer ?
#
loop_
_entity_poly.entity_id
_entity_poly.type
_entity_poly.pdbx_seq_one_letter_code
_entity_poly.pdbx_strand_id
1 'polypeptide(L)'
;MFSFAEAAVPEAPGPYVGVTMIDNSSVRVNAADNSDNEDGFYVSIYKYPSLTLFDTIEVDGSDSSQMEADVTGLTCNQTYKAVVVAYNDEGNSSVSDNRYFNMGSTFGVSCPNGVPNAPGPY
;
A
#
# COMPACT_ATOMS: atom_id res chain seq x y z
N MET A 1 6.37 8.60 -42.06
CA MET A 1 6.97 9.16 -40.84
C MET A 1 6.40 8.37 -39.69
N PHE A 2 7.20 7.56 -39.01
CA PHE A 2 6.79 7.00 -37.73
C PHE A 2 7.08 8.08 -36.69
N SER A 3 6.01 8.64 -36.11
CA SER A 3 6.11 9.47 -34.92
C SER A 3 6.43 8.50 -33.78
N PHE A 4 7.63 8.57 -33.24
CA PHE A 4 7.87 7.98 -31.93
C PHE A 4 7.19 8.92 -30.94
N ALA A 5 6.11 8.49 -30.31
CA ALA A 5 5.63 9.20 -29.12
C ALA A 5 6.80 9.21 -28.13
N GLU A 6 7.14 10.38 -27.59
CA GLU A 6 8.08 10.45 -26.47
C GLU A 6 7.47 9.64 -25.33
N ALA A 7 8.25 8.69 -24.78
CA ALA A 7 7.77 7.91 -23.65
C ALA A 7 7.45 8.89 -22.51
N ALA A 8 6.26 8.76 -21.92
CA ALA A 8 5.82 9.62 -20.83
C ALA A 8 5.99 8.88 -19.50
N VAL A 9 6.07 9.63 -18.40
CA VAL A 9 5.85 9.04 -17.08
C VAL A 9 4.43 8.48 -16.99
N PRO A 10 4.19 7.40 -16.22
CA PRO A 10 2.86 6.82 -16.11
C PRO A 10 1.87 7.71 -15.36
N GLU A 11 0.58 7.49 -15.58
CA GLU A 11 -0.49 8.08 -14.78
C GLU A 11 -0.51 7.46 -13.37
N ALA A 12 -0.88 8.27 -12.38
CA ALA A 12 -0.92 7.81 -11.00
C ALA A 12 -2.02 6.76 -10.76
N PRO A 13 -1.74 5.66 -10.04
CA PRO A 13 -2.77 4.72 -9.64
C PRO A 13 -3.81 5.37 -8.72
N GLY A 14 -5.10 5.02 -8.87
CA GLY A 14 -6.18 5.59 -8.06
C GLY A 14 -7.43 5.97 -8.86
N PRO A 15 -8.33 6.83 -8.33
CA PRO A 15 -8.17 7.67 -7.14
C PRO A 15 -8.35 6.91 -5.81
N TYR A 16 -8.80 5.66 -5.84
CA TYR A 16 -9.00 4.88 -4.61
C TYR A 16 -7.95 3.79 -4.47
N VAL A 17 -7.31 3.74 -3.29
CA VAL A 17 -6.50 2.60 -2.86
C VAL A 17 -7.33 1.74 -1.89
N GLY A 18 -7.57 0.50 -2.29
CA GLY A 18 -8.24 -0.52 -1.50
C GLY A 18 -7.28 -1.23 -0.55
N VAL A 19 -7.79 -1.64 0.60
CA VAL A 19 -7.08 -2.54 1.53
C VAL A 19 -8.08 -3.55 2.07
N THR A 20 -7.80 -4.83 1.85
CA THR A 20 -8.64 -5.96 2.27
C THR A 20 -7.84 -6.84 3.24
N MET A 21 -8.43 -7.27 4.35
CA MET A 21 -7.75 -8.16 5.29
C MET A 21 -7.54 -9.55 4.67
N ILE A 22 -6.34 -10.11 4.85
CA ILE A 22 -6.03 -11.52 4.57
C ILE A 22 -6.07 -12.32 5.88
N ASP A 23 -5.35 -11.84 6.90
CA ASP A 23 -5.31 -12.40 8.25
C ASP A 23 -5.07 -11.29 9.31
N ASN A 24 -4.90 -11.67 10.58
CA ASN A 24 -4.75 -10.73 11.70
C ASN A 24 -3.49 -9.84 11.65
N SER A 25 -2.57 -10.10 10.73
CA SER A 25 -1.30 -9.37 10.53
C SER A 25 -0.97 -9.10 9.06
N SER A 26 -1.91 -9.38 8.15
CA SER A 26 -1.68 -9.27 6.70
C SER A 26 -2.89 -8.68 5.98
N VAL A 27 -2.62 -7.86 4.97
CA VAL A 27 -3.64 -7.24 4.11
C VAL A 27 -3.21 -7.31 2.65
N ARG A 28 -4.19 -7.26 1.75
CA ARG A 28 -3.97 -7.00 0.33
C ARG A 28 -4.27 -5.54 0.04
N VAL A 29 -3.31 -4.84 -0.54
CA VAL A 29 -3.49 -3.50 -1.12
C VAL A 29 -3.83 -3.67 -2.59
N ASN A 30 -4.76 -2.87 -3.10
CA ASN A 30 -5.07 -2.82 -4.51
C ASN A 30 -5.33 -1.37 -4.97
N ALA A 31 -4.97 -1.05 -6.21
CA ALA A 31 -5.24 0.23 -6.83
C ALA A 31 -5.61 0.04 -8.30
N ALA A 32 -6.39 0.98 -8.84
CA ALA A 32 -6.66 1.01 -10.27
C ALA A 32 -5.37 1.36 -11.02
N ASP A 33 -5.08 0.60 -12.06
CA ASP A 33 -4.08 0.95 -13.05
C ASP A 33 -4.72 1.90 -14.07
N ASN A 34 -4.08 3.05 -14.27
CA ASN A 34 -4.64 4.15 -15.07
C ASN A 34 -3.86 4.38 -16.37
N SER A 35 -2.80 3.62 -16.63
CA SER A 35 -2.05 3.68 -17.88
C SER A 35 -1.63 2.28 -18.35
N ASP A 36 -0.91 2.23 -19.47
CA ASP A 36 -0.38 1.01 -20.10
C ASP A 36 1.12 1.14 -20.44
N ASN A 37 1.80 2.10 -19.81
CA ASN A 37 3.19 2.46 -20.07
C ASN A 37 4.09 2.31 -18.83
N GLU A 38 3.69 1.52 -17.85
CA GLU A 38 4.41 1.16 -16.64
C GLU A 38 5.28 -0.09 -16.84
N ASP A 39 6.45 -0.09 -16.23
CA ASP A 39 7.19 -1.32 -15.97
C ASP A 39 6.70 -2.01 -14.69
N GLY A 40 6.09 -1.24 -13.77
CA GLY A 40 5.48 -1.76 -12.56
C GLY A 40 5.01 -0.70 -11.57
N PHE A 41 4.81 -1.13 -10.32
CA PHE A 41 4.30 -0.30 -9.24
C PHE A 41 5.12 -0.47 -7.96
N TYR A 42 5.29 0.63 -7.22
CA TYR A 42 5.76 0.61 -5.84
C TYR A 42 4.59 0.81 -4.88
N VAL A 43 4.45 -0.13 -3.94
CA VAL A 43 3.48 -0.05 -2.83
C VAL A 43 4.24 0.26 -1.55
N SER A 44 4.18 1.53 -1.13
CA SER A 44 4.87 1.95 0.09
C SER A 44 3.90 2.03 1.26
N ILE A 45 4.28 1.37 2.36
CA ILE A 45 3.52 1.34 3.60
C ILE A 45 4.30 2.13 4.65
N TYR A 46 3.67 3.12 5.26
CA TYR A 46 4.28 3.95 6.31
C TYR A 46 3.57 3.73 7.64
N LYS A 47 4.32 3.70 8.74
CA LYS A 47 3.75 3.84 10.07
C LYS A 47 3.26 5.27 10.26
N TYR A 48 2.02 5.45 10.70
CA TYR A 48 1.44 6.76 11.01
C TYR A 48 1.31 6.94 12.54
N PRO A 49 1.57 8.13 13.11
CA PRO A 49 1.88 9.41 12.45
C PRO A 49 3.36 9.67 12.16
N SER A 50 4.28 8.77 12.52
CA SER A 50 5.72 9.02 12.38
C SER A 50 6.21 9.11 10.94
N LEU A 51 5.42 8.63 9.98
CA LEU A 51 5.76 8.49 8.56
C LEU A 51 7.07 7.73 8.33
N THR A 52 7.39 6.81 9.23
CA THR A 52 8.52 5.89 9.06
C THR A 52 8.12 4.82 8.05
N LEU A 53 8.96 4.57 7.04
CA LEU A 53 8.73 3.49 6.10
C LEU A 53 8.68 2.16 6.86
N PHE A 54 7.59 1.43 6.68
CA PHE A 54 7.42 0.07 7.18
C PHE A 54 7.91 -0.92 6.13
N ASP A 55 7.44 -0.77 4.89
CA ASP A 55 7.78 -1.66 3.79
C ASP A 55 7.60 -0.96 2.44
N THR A 56 8.27 -1.48 1.41
CA THR A 56 7.99 -1.16 0.00
C THR A 56 7.99 -2.45 -0.80
N ILE A 57 6.88 -2.71 -1.45
CA ILE A 57 6.68 -3.88 -2.31
C ILE A 57 6.72 -3.40 -3.75
N GLU A 58 7.57 -4.01 -4.55
CA GLU A 58 7.58 -3.82 -6.00
C GLU A 58 6.65 -4.86 -6.63
N VAL A 59 5.80 -4.42 -7.54
CA VAL A 59 4.86 -5.25 -8.29
C VAL A 59 5.16 -5.04 -9.76
N ASP A 60 5.52 -6.12 -10.47
CA ASP A 60 5.75 -6.07 -11.90
C ASP A 60 4.48 -5.61 -12.63
N GLY A 61 4.66 -4.80 -13.67
CA GLY A 61 3.59 -4.37 -14.56
C GLY A 61 2.92 -5.58 -15.23
N SER A 62 1.63 -5.45 -15.51
CA SER A 62 0.86 -6.48 -16.21
C SER A 62 -0.24 -5.82 -17.04
N ASP A 63 -0.77 -6.51 -18.04
CA ASP A 63 -1.92 -6.03 -18.85
C ASP A 63 -3.26 -6.02 -18.06
N SER A 64 -3.22 -5.84 -16.75
CA SER A 64 -4.35 -5.81 -15.83
C SER A 64 -4.72 -4.37 -15.49
N SER A 65 -6.01 -4.04 -15.50
CA SER A 65 -6.50 -2.71 -15.07
C SER A 65 -6.36 -2.44 -13.56
N GLN A 66 -5.72 -3.34 -12.82
CA GLN A 66 -5.50 -3.25 -11.38
C GLN A 66 -4.20 -3.92 -10.98
N MET A 67 -3.53 -3.33 -9.99
CA MET A 67 -2.41 -3.93 -9.27
C MET A 67 -2.87 -4.43 -7.90
N GLU A 68 -2.21 -5.47 -7.40
CA GLU A 68 -2.41 -6.02 -6.07
C GLU A 68 -1.05 -6.29 -5.39
N ALA A 69 -0.96 -6.05 -4.07
CA ALA A 69 0.21 -6.38 -3.28
C ALA A 69 -0.18 -6.87 -1.88
N ASP A 70 0.39 -8.00 -1.45
CA ASP A 70 0.19 -8.55 -0.11
C ASP A 70 1.22 -7.98 0.86
N VAL A 71 0.74 -7.26 1.88
CA VAL A 71 1.55 -6.71 2.97
C VAL A 71 1.40 -7.60 4.18
N THR A 72 2.52 -8.04 4.76
CA THR A 72 2.55 -8.94 5.92
C THR A 72 3.28 -8.33 7.10
N GLY A 73 3.20 -8.96 8.29
CA GLY A 73 3.94 -8.51 9.48
C GLY A 73 3.41 -7.23 10.13
N LEU A 74 2.15 -6.89 9.89
CA LEU A 74 1.51 -5.70 10.43
C LEU A 74 1.27 -5.85 11.94
N THR A 75 1.57 -4.79 12.68
CA THR A 75 1.29 -4.74 14.12
C THR A 75 -0.14 -4.29 14.36
N CYS A 76 -0.88 -5.02 15.19
CA CYS A 76 -2.33 -4.87 15.29
C CYS A 76 -2.82 -3.45 15.66
N ASN A 77 -2.18 -2.82 16.66
CA ASN A 77 -2.54 -1.48 17.13
C ASN A 77 -1.79 -0.33 16.42
N GLN A 78 -1.05 -0.63 15.34
CA GLN A 78 -0.35 0.38 14.56
C GLN A 78 -1.22 0.85 13.41
N THR A 79 -1.40 2.16 13.27
CA THR A 79 -2.00 2.74 12.06
C THR A 79 -0.96 2.84 10.97
N TYR A 80 -1.33 2.41 9.77
CA TYR A 80 -0.51 2.47 8.58
C TYR A 80 -1.13 3.39 7.53
N LYS A 81 -0.29 3.90 6.64
CA LYS A 81 -0.65 4.65 5.44
C LYS A 81 -0.08 3.91 4.23
N ALA A 82 -0.93 3.41 3.36
CA ALA A 82 -0.57 2.88 2.06
C ALA A 82 -0.67 3.97 0.99
N VAL A 83 0.30 3.98 0.09
CA VAL A 83 0.29 4.76 -1.16
C VAL A 83 0.91 3.91 -2.27
N VAL A 84 0.50 4.19 -3.50
CA VAL A 84 0.97 3.49 -4.71
C VAL A 84 1.54 4.51 -5.70
N VAL A 85 2.62 4.12 -6.37
CA VAL A 85 3.27 4.86 -7.45
C VAL A 85 3.47 3.89 -8.61
N ALA A 86 3.12 4.31 -9.82
CA ALA A 86 3.49 3.63 -11.06
C ALA A 86 4.87 4.11 -11.52
N TYR A 87 5.68 3.25 -12.13
CA TYR A 87 7.00 3.63 -12.62
C TYR A 87 7.32 3.02 -13.98
N ASN A 88 8.18 3.70 -14.72
CA ASN A 88 8.87 3.19 -15.89
C ASN A 88 10.27 3.86 -16.01
N ASP A 89 10.99 3.59 -17.09
CA ASP A 89 12.30 4.21 -17.38
C ASP A 89 12.28 5.76 -17.44
N GLU A 90 11.14 6.38 -17.75
CA GLU A 90 10.99 7.85 -17.78
C GLU A 90 10.78 8.43 -16.37
N GLY A 91 10.40 7.59 -15.40
CA GLY A 91 10.34 7.90 -13.99
C GLY A 91 9.05 7.45 -13.31
N ASN A 92 8.74 8.13 -12.22
CA ASN A 92 7.61 7.79 -11.35
C ASN A 92 6.41 8.69 -11.63
N SER A 93 5.22 8.12 -11.55
CA SER A 93 3.96 8.85 -11.50
C SER A 93 3.89 9.75 -10.25
N SER A 94 2.89 10.64 -10.19
CA SER A 94 2.48 11.17 -8.89
C SER A 94 1.97 10.04 -7.98
N VAL A 95 1.99 10.28 -6.67
CA VAL A 95 1.49 9.31 -5.70
C VAL A 95 -0.04 9.22 -5.74
N SER A 96 -0.58 8.02 -5.51
CA SER A 96 -2.00 7.79 -5.30
C SER A 96 -2.56 8.57 -4.10
N ASP A 97 -3.88 8.53 -3.92
CA ASP A 97 -4.49 8.96 -2.66
C ASP A 97 -3.97 8.13 -1.47
N ASN A 98 -3.91 8.77 -0.30
CA ASN A 98 -3.48 8.10 0.92
C ASN A 98 -4.57 7.17 1.44
N ARG A 99 -4.21 5.92 1.72
CA ARG A 99 -5.10 4.97 2.39
C ARG A 99 -4.62 4.63 3.78
N TYR A 100 -5.34 5.09 4.79
CA TYR A 100 -5.07 4.75 6.18
C TYR A 100 -5.83 3.50 6.61
N PHE A 101 -5.17 2.63 7.36
CA PHE A 101 -5.78 1.46 7.96
C PHE A 101 -5.08 1.05 9.26
N ASN A 102 -5.78 0.31 10.10
CA ASN A 102 -5.29 -0.26 11.35
C ASN A 102 -6.01 -1.60 11.56
N MET A 103 -5.27 -2.66 11.92
CA MET A 103 -5.87 -4.00 11.98
C MET A 103 -7.04 -4.07 12.97
N GLY A 104 -6.87 -3.46 14.14
CA GLY A 104 -7.91 -3.39 15.15
C GLY A 104 -9.10 -2.53 14.72
N SER A 105 -8.87 -1.25 14.43
CA SER A 105 -9.98 -0.30 14.23
C SER A 105 -10.59 -0.31 12.82
N THR A 106 -9.83 -0.67 11.77
CA THR A 106 -10.36 -0.76 10.40
C THR A 106 -11.04 -2.09 10.14
N PHE A 107 -10.51 -3.18 10.69
CA PHE A 107 -10.98 -4.51 10.34
C PHE A 107 -11.49 -5.35 11.53
N GLY A 108 -11.48 -4.82 12.75
CA GLY A 108 -12.04 -5.50 13.92
C GLY A 108 -11.15 -6.61 14.49
N VAL A 109 -9.86 -6.66 14.16
CA VAL A 109 -8.95 -7.65 14.74
C VAL A 109 -8.84 -7.42 16.25
N SER A 110 -9.02 -8.48 17.04
CA SER A 110 -8.78 -8.42 18.50
C SER A 110 -7.28 -8.32 18.79
N CYS A 111 -6.82 -7.10 19.04
CA CYS A 111 -5.43 -6.86 19.37
C CYS A 111 -5.13 -7.24 20.83
N PRO A 112 -3.97 -7.86 21.13
CA PRO A 112 -3.51 -7.99 22.51
C PRO A 112 -3.49 -6.59 23.14
N ASN A 113 -4.25 -6.42 24.22
CA ASN A 113 -4.18 -5.18 25.00
C ASN A 113 -2.76 -5.06 25.51
N GLY A 114 -2.02 -4.05 25.05
CA GLY A 114 -0.68 -3.73 25.54
C GLY A 114 -0.67 -3.20 26.98
N VAL A 115 -1.56 -3.65 27.85
CA VAL A 115 -1.37 -3.50 29.29
C VAL A 115 -0.43 -4.62 29.72
N PRO A 116 0.76 -4.32 30.28
CA PRO A 116 1.43 -5.30 31.12
C PRO A 116 0.41 -5.73 32.16
N ASN A 117 0.20 -7.03 32.34
CA ASN A 117 -0.47 -7.54 33.53
C ASN A 117 0.21 -6.86 34.73
N ALA A 118 -0.46 -5.92 35.38
CA ALA A 118 -0.11 -5.57 36.74
C ALA A 118 -0.20 -6.88 37.52
N PRO A 119 0.83 -7.30 38.27
CA PRO A 119 0.66 -8.37 39.24
C PRO A 119 -0.49 -7.93 40.15
N GLY A 120 -1.60 -8.66 40.11
CA GLY A 120 -2.71 -8.43 41.04
C GLY A 120 -2.20 -8.60 42.48
N PRO A 121 -2.72 -7.84 43.44
CA PRO A 121 -2.28 -7.95 44.82
C PRO A 121 -2.80 -9.26 45.41
N TYR A 122 -1.90 -10.22 45.60
CA TYR A 122 -2.02 -11.25 46.62
C TYR A 122 -0.69 -11.37 47.34
#